data_AF-A0A963XSQ1-F1
#
_entry.id   AF-A0A963XSQ1-F1
#
_cell.length_a   1.000
_cell.length_b   1.000
_cell.length_c   1.000
_cell.angle_alpha   90.00
_cell.angle_beta   90.00
_cell.angle_gamma   90.00
#
_symmetry.space_group_name_H-M   'P 1'
#
loop_
_entity.id
_entity.type
_entity.pdbx_description
1 polymer ?
#
loop_
_entity_poly.entity_id
_entity_poly.type
_entity_poly.pdbx_seq_one_letter_code
_entity_poly.pdbx_strand_id
1 'polypeptide(L)'
;MTQERLNLSDLKAKSPADLLSMAEELEIENASTMRKGEMMFSILKEHAEEGWEIGGDGVLEVLQDGFGFLRSPEANYLPGPDDIYVSPDMIRQYSMRTGDTVEGAMRAPGENERYFAMTKVTRINFEDPEKARHKVAFDNLTPLYPDERLKMEIEDPTIRDRSARIIDLVAPIGKGQRGLIVAPPR
;
A
#
# COMPACT_ATOMS: atom_id res chain seq x y z
N MET A 1 5.30 7.65 28.30
CA MET A 1 5.25 6.19 28.16
C MET A 1 5.51 5.91 26.70
N THR A 2 6.59 5.20 26.37
CA THR A 2 6.88 4.78 25.00
C THR A 2 5.77 3.81 24.61
N GLN A 3 4.87 4.24 23.74
CA GLN A 3 3.80 3.39 23.24
C GLN A 3 4.47 2.44 22.23
N GLU A 4 4.52 1.15 22.56
CA GLU A 4 5.11 0.14 21.67
C GLU A 4 4.22 0.00 20.44
N ARG A 5 4.84 0.06 19.25
CA ARG A 5 4.15 0.13 17.96
C ARG A 5 4.65 -0.95 17.03
N LEU A 6 3.72 -1.63 16.36
CA LEU A 6 4.00 -2.70 15.40
C LEU A 6 3.22 -2.46 14.11
N ASN A 7 3.89 -2.34 12.96
CA ASN A 7 3.18 -2.19 11.68
C ASN A 7 3.08 -3.52 10.92
N LEU A 8 1.99 -3.70 10.19
CA LEU A 8 1.75 -4.85 9.31
C LEU A 8 2.86 -5.00 8.25
N SER A 9 3.36 -3.89 7.71
CA SER A 9 4.47 -3.85 6.75
C SER A 9 5.75 -4.50 7.31
N ASP A 10 6.03 -4.29 8.59
CA ASP A 10 7.23 -4.79 9.25
C ASP A 10 7.19 -6.31 9.41
N LEU A 11 5.99 -6.88 9.63
CA LEU A 11 5.77 -8.31 9.66
C LEU A 11 5.80 -8.94 8.26
N LYS A 12 5.28 -8.24 7.25
CA LYS A 12 5.33 -8.69 5.86
C LYS A 12 6.76 -8.85 5.35
N ALA A 13 7.66 -7.95 5.74
CA ALA A 13 9.08 -7.97 5.37
C ALA A 13 9.88 -9.11 6.03
N LYS A 14 9.40 -9.70 7.13
CA LYS A 14 10.09 -10.80 7.82
C LYS A 14 9.97 -12.13 7.08
N SER A 15 10.95 -13.01 7.30
CA SER A 15 10.92 -14.36 6.74
C SER A 15 9.88 -15.22 7.48
N PRO A 16 9.35 -16.28 6.84
CA PRO A 16 8.44 -17.21 7.51
C PRO A 16 9.04 -17.85 8.77
N ALA A 17 10.36 -18.06 8.81
CA ALA A 17 11.04 -18.60 9.98
C ALA A 17 11.03 -17.60 11.15
N ASP A 18 11.30 -16.32 10.87
CA ASP A 18 11.26 -15.27 11.91
C ASP A 18 9.84 -15.09 12.46
N LEU A 19 8.83 -15.16 11.59
CA LEU A 19 7.42 -15.08 11.99
C LEU A 19 7.02 -16.28 12.86
N LEU A 20 7.51 -17.47 12.55
CA LEU A 20 7.26 -18.66 13.37
C LEU A 20 7.89 -18.51 14.76
N SER A 21 9.14 -18.05 14.84
CA SER A 21 9.80 -17.79 16.13
C SER A 21 9.05 -16.76 16.97
N MET A 22 8.60 -15.66 16.35
CA MET A 22 7.78 -14.65 17.04
C MET A 22 6.44 -15.23 17.52
N ALA A 23 5.80 -16.09 16.72
CA ALA A 23 4.54 -16.72 17.11
C ALA A 23 4.71 -17.74 18.26
N GLU A 24 5.83 -18.47 18.29
CA GLU A 24 6.17 -19.38 19.38
C GLU A 24 6.50 -18.63 20.68
N GLU A 25 7.19 -17.49 20.59
CA GLU A 25 7.47 -16.60 21.74
C GLU A 25 6.18 -16.04 22.37
N LEU A 26 5.15 -15.80 21.55
CA LEU A 26 3.82 -15.35 21.97
C LEU A 26 2.88 -16.51 22.37
N GLU A 27 3.39 -17.74 22.47
CA GLU A 27 2.63 -18.94 22.83
C GLU A 27 1.40 -19.21 21.91
N ILE A 28 1.46 -18.77 20.64
CA ILE A 28 0.37 -18.96 19.67
C ILE A 28 0.26 -20.45 19.28
N GLU A 29 -0.89 -21.05 19.57
CA GLU A 29 -1.15 -22.46 19.27
C GLU A 29 -1.08 -22.77 17.76
N ASN A 30 -0.48 -23.91 17.41
CA ASN A 30 -0.42 -24.43 16.03
C ASN A 30 0.24 -23.51 14.99
N ALA A 31 1.09 -22.57 15.41
CA ALA A 31 1.78 -21.62 14.54
C ALA A 31 2.51 -22.30 13.35
N SER A 32 3.09 -23.48 13.57
CA SER A 32 3.81 -24.24 12.54
C SER A 32 2.94 -24.73 11.37
N THR A 33 1.62 -24.80 11.55
CA THR A 33 0.67 -25.23 10.52
C THR A 33 -0.02 -24.06 9.82
N MET A 34 0.11 -22.86 10.36
CA MET A 34 -0.54 -21.65 9.85
C MET A 34 0.13 -21.16 8.57
N ARG A 35 -0.68 -20.56 7.69
CA ARG A 35 -0.12 -19.82 6.55
C ARG A 35 0.52 -18.52 7.03
N LYS A 36 1.42 -17.94 6.22
CA LYS A 36 2.08 -16.66 6.54
C LYS A 36 1.08 -15.57 6.95
N GLY A 37 -0.04 -15.44 6.23
CA GLY A 37 -1.09 -14.47 6.55
C GLY A 37 -1.76 -14.70 7.91
N GLU A 38 -2.04 -15.97 8.24
CA GLU A 38 -2.64 -16.36 9.52
C GLU A 38 -1.67 -16.15 10.68
N MET A 39 -0.39 -16.47 10.51
CA MET A 39 0.65 -16.18 11.51
C MET A 39 0.74 -14.67 11.80
N MET A 40 0.83 -13.83 10.75
CA MET A 40 0.88 -12.38 10.92
C MET A 40 -0.36 -11.84 11.64
N PHE A 41 -1.54 -12.35 11.28
CA PHE A 41 -2.80 -11.97 11.91
C PHE A 41 -2.79 -12.30 13.42
N SER A 42 -2.39 -13.52 13.79
CA SER A 42 -2.36 -13.95 15.19
C SER A 42 -1.34 -13.15 16.01
N ILE A 43 -0.15 -12.89 15.48
CA ILE A 43 0.88 -12.06 16.13
C ILE A 43 0.36 -10.64 16.39
N LEU A 44 -0.27 -10.02 15.38
CA LEU A 44 -0.84 -8.67 15.53
C LEU A 44 -1.99 -8.63 16.52
N LYS A 45 -2.80 -9.69 16.56
CA LYS A 45 -3.91 -9.79 17.50
C LYS A 45 -3.40 -9.85 18.93
N GLU A 46 -2.43 -10.70 19.22
CA GLU A 46 -1.86 -10.87 20.57
C GLU A 46 -1.25 -9.56 21.08
N HIS A 47 -0.39 -8.91 20.29
CA HIS A 47 0.20 -7.63 20.67
C HIS A 47 -0.85 -6.51 20.84
N ALA A 48 -1.93 -6.53 20.06
CA ALA A 48 -3.02 -5.58 20.25
C ALA A 48 -3.75 -5.80 21.59
N GLU A 49 -3.89 -7.05 22.05
CA GLU A 49 -4.46 -7.39 23.36
C GLU A 49 -3.53 -6.97 24.51
N GLU A 50 -2.21 -7.01 24.31
CA GLU A 50 -1.19 -6.45 25.24
C GLU A 50 -1.17 -4.91 25.27
N GLY A 51 -1.96 -4.24 24.43
CA GLY A 51 -2.08 -2.78 24.38
C GLY A 51 -1.10 -2.07 23.45
N TRP A 52 -0.43 -2.81 22.55
CA TRP A 52 0.42 -2.20 21.52
C TRP A 52 -0.42 -1.43 20.50
N GLU A 53 0.14 -0.34 19.98
CA GLU A 53 -0.46 0.34 18.83
C GLU A 53 -0.08 -0.42 17.55
N ILE A 54 -1.06 -1.09 16.94
CA ILE A 54 -0.85 -1.74 15.65
C ILE A 54 -1.14 -0.78 14.50
N GLY A 55 -0.26 -0.76 13.50
CA GLY A 55 -0.35 0.09 12.33
C GLY A 55 -0.46 -0.73 11.04
N GLY A 56 -1.04 -0.12 10.01
CA GLY A 56 -1.14 -0.74 8.69
C GLY A 56 -1.21 0.29 7.59
N ASP A 57 -0.85 -0.15 6.39
CA ASP A 57 -0.87 0.62 5.17
C ASP A 57 -1.42 -0.19 4.00
N GLY A 58 -1.92 0.52 2.99
CA GLY A 58 -2.35 -0.06 1.74
C GLY A 58 -3.08 0.92 0.85
N VAL A 59 -3.51 0.45 -0.32
CA VAL A 59 -4.25 1.28 -1.29
C VAL A 59 -5.74 1.03 -1.13
N LEU A 60 -6.50 2.10 -0.93
CA LEU A 60 -7.93 2.05 -0.71
C LEU A 60 -8.68 1.59 -1.96
N GLU A 61 -9.56 0.60 -1.78
CA GLU A 61 -10.61 0.23 -2.71
C GLU A 61 -11.96 0.46 -2.05
N VAL A 62 -12.75 1.42 -2.56
CA VAL A 62 -14.11 1.70 -2.08
C VAL A 62 -15.10 0.83 -2.85
N LEU A 63 -15.95 0.11 -2.13
CA LEU A 63 -17.00 -0.75 -2.68
C LEU A 63 -18.33 0.01 -2.82
N GLN A 64 -19.30 -0.60 -3.51
CA GLN A 64 -20.59 0.03 -3.83
C GLN A 64 -21.38 0.49 -2.60
N ASP A 65 -21.23 -0.23 -1.49
CA ASP A 65 -21.90 0.09 -0.22
C ASP A 65 -21.22 1.24 0.55
N GLY A 66 -20.14 1.82 0.00
CA GLY A 66 -19.46 3.00 0.51
C GLY A 66 -18.41 2.75 1.60
N PHE A 67 -18.25 1.51 2.07
CA PHE A 67 -17.08 1.09 2.84
C PHE A 67 -15.95 0.65 1.90
N GLY A 68 -14.75 0.45 2.42
CA GLY A 68 -13.62 0.03 1.60
C GLY A 68 -12.62 -0.86 2.33
N PHE A 69 -11.65 -1.37 1.57
CA PHE A 69 -10.52 -2.13 2.07
C PHE A 69 -9.21 -1.53 1.59
N LEU A 70 -8.19 -1.52 2.44
CA LEU A 70 -6.83 -1.24 2.01
C LEU A 70 -6.21 -2.53 1.48
N ARG A 71 -5.89 -2.53 0.19
CA ARG A 71 -5.28 -3.66 -0.52
C ARG A 71 -3.77 -3.57 -0.46
N SER A 72 -3.13 -4.73 -0.32
CA SER A 72 -1.67 -4.86 -0.27
C SER A 72 -1.05 -4.83 -1.68
N PRO A 73 -0.01 -4.01 -1.93
CA PRO A 73 0.78 -4.07 -3.17
C PRO A 73 1.43 -5.44 -3.39
N GLU A 74 1.85 -6.12 -2.32
CA GLU A 74 2.48 -7.45 -2.37
C GLU A 74 1.53 -8.54 -2.88
N ALA A 75 0.22 -8.35 -2.66
CA ALA A 75 -0.83 -9.22 -3.16
C ALA A 75 -1.33 -8.81 -4.56
N ASN A 76 -0.63 -7.90 -5.25
CA ASN A 76 -1.07 -7.30 -6.51
C ASN A 76 -2.44 -6.60 -6.40
N TYR A 77 -2.73 -6.02 -5.24
CA TYR A 77 -4.02 -5.40 -4.92
C TYR A 77 -5.23 -6.36 -4.99
N LEU A 78 -4.99 -7.67 -4.93
CA LEU A 78 -6.06 -8.66 -4.87
C LEU A 78 -6.65 -8.74 -3.46
N PRO A 79 -7.93 -9.14 -3.33
CA PRO A 79 -8.54 -9.38 -2.03
C PRO A 79 -7.80 -10.43 -1.20
N GLY A 80 -7.42 -10.06 0.02
CA GLY A 80 -6.68 -10.89 0.97
C GLY A 80 -7.33 -10.92 2.36
N PRO A 81 -7.00 -11.92 3.20
CA PRO A 81 -7.44 -11.97 4.59
C PRO A 81 -6.77 -10.90 5.46
N ASP A 82 -5.63 -10.36 5.03
CA ASP A 82 -4.87 -9.30 5.69
C ASP A 82 -5.30 -7.88 5.29
N ASP A 83 -6.39 -7.76 4.53
CA ASP A 83 -6.93 -6.46 4.12
C ASP A 83 -7.51 -5.70 5.32
N ILE A 84 -7.33 -4.38 5.30
CA ILE A 84 -7.74 -3.50 6.39
C ILE A 84 -9.06 -2.83 6.00
N TYR A 85 -10.11 -3.08 6.78
CA TYR A 85 -11.42 -2.45 6.64
C TYR A 85 -11.35 -0.95 6.96
N VAL A 86 -12.00 -0.15 6.10
CA VAL A 86 -12.15 1.29 6.26
C VAL A 86 -13.64 1.64 6.25
N SER A 87 -14.09 2.35 7.30
CA SER A 87 -15.49 2.71 7.44
C SER A 87 -15.92 3.81 6.44
N PRO A 88 -17.21 3.84 6.04
CA PRO A 88 -17.73 4.89 5.16
C PRO A 88 -17.54 6.29 5.74
N ASP A 89 -17.65 6.44 7.07
CA ASP A 89 -17.50 7.73 7.74
C ASP A 89 -16.07 8.24 7.66
N MET A 90 -15.07 7.36 7.76
CA MET A 90 -13.67 7.73 7.58
C MET A 90 -13.38 8.14 6.14
N ILE A 91 -13.91 7.39 5.16
CA ILE A 91 -13.81 7.71 3.72
C ILE A 91 -14.39 9.10 3.45
N ARG A 92 -15.58 9.41 3.98
CA ARG A 92 -16.21 10.73 3.85
C ARG A 92 -15.43 11.83 4.58
N GLN A 93 -15.03 11.58 5.84
CA GLN A 93 -14.33 12.54 6.69
C GLN A 93 -13.03 13.02 6.04
N TYR A 94 -12.26 12.12 5.42
CA TYR A 94 -11.00 12.45 4.76
C TYR A 94 -11.14 12.66 3.25
N SER A 95 -12.36 12.58 2.71
CA SER A 95 -12.65 12.70 1.27
C SER A 95 -11.82 11.74 0.40
N MET A 96 -11.57 10.54 0.94
CA MET A 96 -10.76 9.52 0.27
C MET A 96 -11.50 8.90 -0.91
N ARG A 97 -10.74 8.41 -1.89
CA ARG A 97 -11.24 7.73 -3.08
C ARG A 97 -10.45 6.46 -3.35
N THR A 98 -11.04 5.57 -4.16
CA THR A 98 -10.32 4.39 -4.66
C THR A 98 -9.01 4.82 -5.32
N GLY A 99 -7.91 4.22 -4.89
CA GLY A 99 -6.55 4.54 -5.35
C GLY A 99 -5.72 5.36 -4.36
N ASP A 100 -6.31 5.91 -3.29
CA ASP A 100 -5.53 6.60 -2.26
C ASP A 100 -4.72 5.61 -1.42
N THR A 101 -3.42 5.86 -1.28
CA THR A 101 -2.58 5.14 -0.32
C THR A 101 -2.84 5.69 1.08
N VAL A 102 -3.22 4.84 2.02
CA VAL A 102 -3.58 5.24 3.38
C VAL A 102 -2.67 4.52 4.37
N GLU A 103 -2.12 5.26 5.32
CA GLU A 103 -1.32 4.74 6.43
C GLU A 103 -1.98 5.14 7.75
N GLY A 104 -2.14 4.21 8.68
CA GLY A 104 -2.92 4.45 9.88
C GLY A 104 -2.71 3.45 11.02
N ALA A 105 -3.22 3.81 12.18
CA ALA A 105 -3.42 2.87 13.27
C ALA A 105 -4.67 2.03 12.99
N MET A 106 -4.60 0.75 13.28
CA MET A 106 -5.68 -0.20 13.12
C MET A 106 -5.99 -0.88 14.45
N ARG A 107 -7.08 -1.65 14.48
CA ARG A 107 -7.43 -2.52 15.60
C ARG A 107 -7.69 -3.92 15.09
N ALA A 108 -7.39 -4.90 15.94
CA ALA A 108 -7.77 -6.28 15.68
C ALA A 108 -9.31 -6.39 15.59
N PRO A 109 -9.82 -7.34 14.78
CA PRO A 109 -11.24 -7.62 14.74
C PRO A 109 -11.75 -8.13 16.10
N GLY A 110 -12.97 -7.73 16.46
CA GLY A 110 -13.71 -8.35 17.56
C GLY A 110 -14.22 -9.75 17.22
N GLU A 111 -14.94 -10.40 18.15
CA GLU A 111 -15.40 -11.80 17.99
C GLU A 111 -16.25 -12.07 16.72
N ASN A 112 -16.96 -11.06 16.22
CA ASN A 112 -17.82 -11.17 15.04
C ASN A 112 -17.21 -10.52 13.77
N GLU A 113 -16.00 -9.97 13.85
CA GLU A 113 -15.34 -9.30 12.73
C GLU A 113 -14.24 -10.21 12.15
N ARG A 114 -13.98 -10.09 10.84
CA ARG A 114 -12.97 -10.92 10.16
C ARG A 114 -11.70 -10.18 9.76
N TYR A 115 -11.75 -8.86 9.70
CA TYR A 115 -10.69 -8.01 9.15
C TYR A 115 -10.23 -7.01 10.20
N PHE A 116 -8.95 -6.61 10.12
CA PHE A 116 -8.48 -5.45 10.86
C PHE A 116 -9.28 -4.21 10.45
N ALA A 117 -9.60 -3.34 11.40
CA ALA A 117 -10.34 -2.12 11.12
C ALA A 117 -9.45 -0.90 11.36
N MET A 118 -9.43 0.04 10.43
CA MET A 118 -8.74 1.31 10.57
C MET A 118 -9.38 2.14 11.68
N THR A 119 -8.57 2.59 12.65
CA THR A 119 -9.05 3.44 13.76
C THR A 119 -8.66 4.90 13.56
N LYS A 120 -7.44 5.15 13.08
CA LYS A 120 -6.91 6.49 12.88
C LYS A 120 -6.05 6.56 11.63
N VAL A 121 -6.37 7.49 10.74
CA VAL A 121 -5.53 7.79 9.58
C VAL A 121 -4.39 8.71 10.00
N THR A 122 -3.15 8.31 9.67
CA THR A 122 -1.94 9.12 9.92
C THR A 122 -1.50 9.86 8.68
N ARG A 123 -1.54 9.22 7.50
CA ARG A 123 -1.14 9.81 6.22
C ARG A 123 -2.01 9.33 5.08
N ILE A 124 -2.20 10.19 4.09
CA ILE A 124 -2.89 9.90 2.83
C ILE A 124 -1.98 10.33 1.67
N ASN A 125 -1.68 9.41 0.75
CA ASN A 125 -0.77 9.63 -0.38
C ASN A 125 0.55 10.26 0.06
N PHE A 126 1.14 9.72 1.13
CA PHE A 126 2.41 10.17 1.73
C PHE A 126 2.39 11.59 2.34
N GLU A 127 1.23 12.22 2.46
CA GLU A 127 1.05 13.55 3.04
C GLU A 127 0.13 13.54 4.26
N ASP A 128 0.06 14.69 4.95
CA ASP A 128 -0.89 14.90 6.03
C ASP A 128 -2.35 14.79 5.52
N PRO A 129 -3.24 14.06 6.23
CA PRO A 129 -4.62 13.87 5.82
C PRO A 129 -5.40 15.17 5.57
N GLU A 130 -5.05 16.28 6.22
CA GLU A 130 -5.73 17.55 6.00
C GLU A 130 -5.51 18.10 4.59
N LYS A 131 -4.33 17.87 4.00
CA LYS A 131 -4.03 18.32 2.64
C LYS A 131 -4.83 17.56 1.58
N ALA A 132 -5.21 16.31 1.86
CA ALA A 132 -5.98 15.50 0.93
C ALA A 132 -7.36 16.11 0.62
N ARG A 133 -7.96 16.84 1.58
CA ARG A 133 -9.29 17.47 1.44
C ARG A 133 -9.34 18.59 0.39
N HIS A 134 -8.22 19.25 0.15
CA HIS A 134 -8.14 20.39 -0.77
C HIS A 134 -7.63 20.00 -2.18
N LYS A 135 -7.46 18.70 -2.45
CA LYS A 135 -6.97 18.22 -3.74
C LYS A 135 -8.02 18.43 -4.83
N VAL A 136 -7.56 18.96 -5.96
CA VAL A 136 -8.36 19.02 -7.18
C VAL A 136 -8.47 17.60 -7.74
N ALA A 137 -9.70 17.18 -8.09
CA ALA A 137 -9.91 15.89 -8.72
C ALA A 137 -9.13 15.80 -10.04
N PHE A 138 -8.54 14.63 -10.33
CA PHE A 138 -7.73 14.43 -11.53
C PHE A 138 -8.46 14.84 -12.82
N ASP A 139 -9.76 14.53 -12.93
CA ASP A 139 -10.59 14.87 -14.09
C ASP A 139 -10.78 16.39 -14.31
N ASN A 140 -10.55 17.20 -13.27
CA ASN A 140 -10.66 18.66 -13.33
C ASN A 140 -9.32 19.34 -13.66
N LEU A 141 -8.23 18.59 -13.78
CA LEU A 141 -6.94 19.14 -14.17
C LEU A 141 -6.98 19.54 -15.65
N THR A 142 -6.34 20.66 -15.98
CA THR A 142 -6.22 21.09 -17.38
C THR A 142 -5.18 20.21 -18.09
N PRO A 143 -5.55 19.45 -19.12
CA PRO A 143 -4.59 18.63 -19.85
C PRO A 143 -3.64 19.55 -20.65
N LEU A 144 -2.34 19.31 -20.51
CA LEU A 144 -1.30 20.01 -21.25
C LEU A 144 -0.42 19.01 -22.00
N TYR A 145 0.25 19.49 -23.04
CA TYR A 145 1.34 18.73 -23.66
C TYR A 145 2.54 18.66 -22.71
N PRO A 146 3.35 17.58 -22.75
CA PRO A 146 4.58 17.52 -21.99
C PRO A 146 5.52 18.68 -22.32
N ASP A 147 5.88 19.43 -21.29
CA ASP A 147 6.82 20.56 -21.32
C ASP A 147 8.19 20.16 -20.75
N GLU A 148 8.22 19.22 -19.83
CA GLU A 148 9.44 18.65 -19.25
C GLU A 148 9.83 17.32 -19.89
N ARG A 149 11.04 17.27 -20.44
CA ARG A 149 11.64 16.06 -21.03
C ARG A 149 12.15 15.12 -19.93
N LEU A 150 11.87 13.83 -20.08
CA LEU A 150 12.53 12.76 -19.35
C LEU A 150 13.72 12.25 -20.17
N LYS A 151 14.95 12.50 -19.69
CA LYS A 151 16.16 12.01 -20.34
C LYS A 151 16.30 10.51 -20.09
N MET A 152 16.29 9.71 -21.14
CA MET A 152 16.43 8.25 -21.05
C MET A 152 17.91 7.84 -21.04
N GLU A 153 18.76 8.57 -21.76
CA GLU A 153 20.19 8.32 -21.89
C GLU A 153 20.88 8.30 -20.52
N ILE A 154 21.50 7.17 -20.21
CA ILE A 154 22.39 7.00 -19.06
C ILE A 154 23.80 7.34 -19.53
N GLU A 155 24.44 8.30 -18.85
CA GLU A 155 25.79 8.79 -19.15
C GLU A 155 26.89 7.84 -18.61
N ASP A 156 26.72 6.54 -18.79
CA ASP A 156 27.70 5.52 -18.40
C ASP A 156 28.26 4.83 -19.65
N PRO A 157 29.56 5.02 -19.97
CA PRO A 157 30.19 4.45 -21.16
C PRO A 157 30.36 2.92 -21.09
N THR A 158 30.18 2.30 -19.93
CA THR A 158 30.27 0.84 -19.75
C THR A 158 28.99 0.12 -20.20
N ILE A 159 27.87 0.83 -20.28
CA ILE A 159 26.59 0.29 -20.71
C ILE A 159 26.58 0.09 -22.23
N ARG A 160 26.43 -1.17 -22.65
CA ARG A 160 26.38 -1.54 -24.07
C ARG A 160 25.03 -1.23 -24.72
N ASP A 161 23.96 -1.20 -23.95
CA ASP A 161 22.62 -0.93 -24.47
C ASP A 161 22.49 0.54 -24.90
N ARG A 162 22.16 0.74 -26.18
CA ARG A 162 21.98 2.07 -26.77
C ARG A 162 20.52 2.44 -26.97
N SER A 163 19.58 1.57 -26.55
CA SER A 163 18.14 1.75 -26.76
C SER A 163 17.65 3.10 -26.20
N ALA A 164 18.06 3.45 -24.98
CA ALA A 164 17.69 4.70 -24.35
C ALA A 164 18.15 5.95 -25.12
N ARG A 165 19.37 5.92 -25.67
CA ARG A 165 19.91 7.00 -26.52
C ARG A 165 19.15 7.14 -27.82
N ILE A 166 18.78 6.01 -28.43
CA ILE A 166 17.98 5.99 -29.67
C ILE A 166 16.58 6.54 -29.40
N ILE A 167 15.94 6.16 -28.29
CA ILE A 167 14.64 6.72 -27.86
C ILE A 167 14.75 8.23 -27.72
N ASP A 168 15.78 8.72 -27.02
CA ASP A 168 16.00 10.16 -26.83
C ASP A 168 16.19 10.95 -28.15
N LEU A 169 16.72 10.32 -29.20
CA LEU A 169 16.93 10.96 -30.50
C LEU A 169 15.71 10.88 -31.42
N VAL A 170 15.00 9.74 -31.39
CA VAL A 170 13.95 9.42 -32.37
C VAL A 170 12.54 9.70 -31.83
N ALA A 171 12.31 9.40 -30.55
CA ALA A 171 11.01 9.46 -29.91
C ALA A 171 11.15 9.94 -28.45
N PRO A 172 11.50 11.23 -28.23
CA PRO A 172 11.73 11.76 -26.89
C PRO A 172 10.46 11.62 -26.02
N ILE A 173 10.65 11.25 -24.75
CA ILE A 173 9.56 11.04 -23.79
C ILE A 173 9.53 12.22 -22.82
N GLY A 174 8.36 12.81 -22.60
CA GLY A 174 8.13 13.86 -21.61
C GLY A 174 7.23 13.41 -20.45
N LYS A 175 7.16 14.22 -19.39
CA LYS A 175 6.22 13.98 -18.27
C LYS A 175 4.78 14.12 -18.76
N GLY A 176 3.97 13.07 -18.58
CA GLY A 176 2.60 13.00 -19.11
C GLY A 176 2.51 12.51 -20.56
N GLN A 177 3.61 12.04 -21.16
CA GLN A 177 3.61 11.47 -22.50
C GLN A 177 2.76 10.21 -22.56
N ARG A 178 1.90 10.10 -23.59
CA ARG A 178 1.17 8.87 -23.93
C ARG A 178 1.76 8.26 -25.19
N GLY A 179 2.57 7.22 -25.02
CA GLY A 179 3.25 6.51 -26.10
C GLY A 179 2.77 5.07 -26.25
N LEU A 180 3.08 4.46 -27.40
CA LEU A 180 2.84 3.04 -27.66
C LEU A 180 4.13 2.44 -28.24
N ILE A 181 4.58 1.32 -27.67
CA ILE A 181 5.70 0.55 -28.22
C ILE A 181 5.11 -0.56 -29.08
N VAL A 182 5.23 -0.42 -30.40
CA VAL A 182 4.77 -1.45 -31.34
C VAL A 182 5.91 -2.45 -31.55
N ALA A 183 5.68 -3.69 -31.12
CA ALA A 183 6.63 -4.79 -31.29
C ALA A 183 5.89 -6.03 -31.82
N PRO A 184 6.21 -6.52 -33.04
CA PRO A 184 5.66 -7.79 -33.52
C PRO A 184 6.17 -8.96 -32.65
N PRO A 185 5.39 -10.06 -32.54
CA PRO A 185 5.87 -11.26 -31.84
C PRO A 185 7.14 -11.78 -32.52
N ARG A 186 8.08 -12.24 -31.69
CA ARG A 186 9.35 -12.81 -32.15
C ARG A 186 9.18 -14.23 -32.67
#